data_AF-A0A7S2U728-F1
#
_entry.id   AF-A0A7S2U728-F1
#
_cell.length_a   1.000
_cell.length_b   1.000
_cell.length_c   1.000
_cell.angle_alpha   90.00
_cell.angle_beta   90.00
_cell.angle_gamma   90.00
#
_symmetry.space_group_name_H-M   'P 1'
#
loop_
_entity.id
_entity.type
_entity.pdbx_description
1 polymer ?
#
loop_
_entity_poly.entity_id
_entity_poly.type
_entity_poly.pdbx_seq_one_letter_code
_entity_poly.pdbx_strand_id
1 'polypeptide(L)'
;RQQRLALAGSKQSSNADADASVLSNLLDVAQRKGDKAAVQWAENMSRDATVPGSPSPLSLSRQARFAGHSNRESKIRSILTPARDTSPERRAGITSRGVNDPMLRSRRTAAPQPRLKPNSNSSESSNIGGIKQQFLLAAARAVTDEYQSENGTYFVRKPYLNELLDDEDSKRRWEANGVLDQVEYKKKADIFSPDSLEIVAIVAGDGSVLTLNDASRVRHGRPDGDQTIAWTVFGNVEELDKDLGCIMYIDGNGMEKEYLLDEIYEEAIATRETYCSSRLSA
;
A
#
# COMPACT_ATOMS: atom_id res chain seq x y z
N ARG A 1 -62.91 33.50 -11.71
CA ARG A 1 -61.65 33.96 -11.05
C ARG A 1 -61.12 32.84 -10.14
N GLN A 2 -61.06 31.55 -10.47
CA GLN A 2 -60.50 30.77 -11.60
C GLN A 2 -59.05 31.07 -12.00
N GLN A 3 -58.24 30.01 -11.80
CA GLN A 3 -57.03 29.56 -12.52
C GLN A 3 -55.70 30.32 -12.33
N ARG A 4 -54.71 29.65 -11.70
CA ARG A 4 -53.52 29.14 -12.41
C ARG A 4 -52.67 28.17 -11.57
N LEU A 5 -52.54 26.96 -12.11
CA LEU A 5 -51.54 25.92 -11.87
C LEU A 5 -50.29 26.19 -12.73
N ALA A 6 -49.10 25.79 -12.27
CA ALA A 6 -47.99 25.17 -13.04
C ALA A 6 -46.77 24.98 -12.10
N LEU A 7 -46.42 23.77 -11.66
CA LEU A 7 -45.56 22.77 -12.34
C LEU A 7 -44.10 23.20 -12.51
N ALA A 8 -43.27 22.94 -11.49
CA ALA A 8 -41.83 22.82 -11.62
C ALA A 8 -41.44 21.33 -11.46
N GLY A 9 -41.42 20.61 -12.57
CA GLY A 9 -40.97 19.22 -12.64
C GLY A 9 -39.48 19.15 -12.91
N SER A 10 -38.73 18.55 -11.98
CA SER A 10 -37.31 18.25 -12.08
C SER A 10 -37.05 17.22 -13.19
N LYS A 11 -36.28 17.61 -14.22
CA LYS A 11 -35.76 16.71 -15.28
C LYS A 11 -34.31 16.34 -14.94
N GLN A 12 -34.11 15.31 -14.13
CA GLN A 12 -32.82 14.65 -13.96
C GLN A 12 -33.04 13.13 -13.98
N SER A 13 -33.27 12.57 -15.18
CA SER A 13 -33.30 11.11 -15.40
C SER A 13 -33.20 10.80 -16.89
N SER A 14 -32.00 10.74 -17.46
CA SER A 14 -31.84 10.24 -18.83
C SER A 14 -30.54 9.50 -19.14
N ASN A 15 -29.51 9.54 -18.27
CA ASN A 15 -28.25 8.84 -18.56
C ASN A 15 -28.28 7.36 -18.12
N ALA A 16 -28.99 7.02 -17.05
CA ALA A 16 -29.02 5.63 -16.54
C ALA A 16 -29.74 4.65 -17.50
N ASP A 17 -30.73 5.12 -18.27
CA ASP A 17 -31.47 4.28 -19.21
C ASP A 17 -30.65 3.98 -20.49
N ALA A 18 -29.71 4.85 -20.84
CA ALA A 18 -28.84 4.65 -21.99
C ALA A 18 -27.83 3.51 -21.73
N ASP A 19 -27.23 3.48 -20.54
CA ASP A 19 -26.24 2.47 -20.17
C ASP A 19 -26.86 1.06 -20.09
N ALA A 20 -28.10 0.95 -19.61
CA ALA A 20 -28.84 -0.32 -19.58
C ALA A 20 -29.17 -0.86 -20.99
N SER A 21 -29.40 0.04 -21.95
CA SER A 21 -29.65 -0.33 -23.35
C SER A 21 -28.38 -0.87 -24.03
N VAL A 22 -27.21 -0.31 -23.74
CA VAL A 22 -25.94 -0.78 -24.34
C VAL A 22 -25.59 -2.19 -23.84
N LEU A 23 -25.74 -2.44 -22.55
CA LEU A 23 -25.41 -3.74 -21.95
C LEU A 23 -26.34 -4.86 -22.45
N SER A 24 -27.64 -4.56 -22.60
CA SER A 24 -28.61 -5.53 -23.11
C SER A 24 -28.38 -5.88 -24.59
N ASN A 25 -27.98 -4.91 -25.41
CA ASN A 25 -27.59 -5.17 -26.80
C ASN A 25 -26.30 -6.01 -26.90
N LEU A 26 -25.31 -5.76 -26.05
CA LEU A 26 -24.07 -6.55 -26.01
C LEU A 26 -24.37 -8.04 -25.69
N LEU A 27 -25.24 -8.27 -24.71
CA LEU A 27 -25.67 -9.63 -24.33
C LEU A 27 -26.44 -10.34 -25.45
N ASP A 28 -27.32 -9.64 -26.17
CA ASP A 28 -28.06 -10.24 -27.30
C ASP A 28 -27.12 -10.60 -28.47
N VAL A 29 -26.11 -9.77 -28.75
CA VAL A 29 -25.09 -10.08 -29.77
C VAL A 29 -24.24 -11.29 -29.37
N ALA A 30 -23.82 -11.36 -28.10
CA ALA A 30 -23.07 -12.51 -27.58
C ALA A 30 -23.89 -13.81 -27.68
N GLN A 31 -25.16 -13.77 -27.30
CA GLN A 31 -26.04 -14.94 -27.34
C GLN A 31 -26.32 -15.43 -28.77
N ARG A 32 -26.50 -14.52 -29.74
CA ARG A 32 -26.88 -14.90 -31.12
C ARG A 32 -25.69 -15.22 -32.01
N LYS A 33 -24.56 -14.53 -31.82
CA LYS A 33 -23.42 -14.54 -32.75
C LYS A 33 -22.12 -15.01 -32.12
N GLY A 34 -22.12 -15.28 -30.81
CA GLY A 34 -20.96 -15.70 -30.04
C GLY A 34 -20.06 -14.53 -29.61
N ASP A 35 -19.18 -14.83 -28.65
CA ASP A 35 -18.40 -13.82 -27.92
C ASP A 35 -17.51 -12.96 -28.83
N LYS A 36 -16.93 -13.57 -29.88
CA LYS A 36 -16.08 -12.85 -30.84
C LYS A 36 -16.83 -11.74 -31.58
N ALA A 37 -18.11 -11.96 -31.91
CA ALA A 37 -18.94 -10.96 -32.57
C ALA A 37 -19.37 -9.85 -31.61
N ALA A 38 -19.56 -10.15 -30.32
CA ALA A 38 -19.87 -9.15 -29.30
C ALA A 38 -18.69 -8.20 -29.05
N VAL A 39 -17.46 -8.73 -29.01
CA VAL A 39 -16.24 -7.90 -28.88
C VAL A 39 -16.09 -6.97 -30.08
N GLN A 40 -16.22 -7.47 -31.31
CA GLN A 40 -16.16 -6.63 -32.52
C GLN A 40 -17.25 -5.56 -32.55
N TRP A 41 -18.46 -5.88 -32.07
CA TRP A 41 -19.55 -4.92 -31.96
C TRP A 41 -19.23 -3.79 -30.97
N ALA A 42 -18.69 -4.13 -29.79
CA ALA A 42 -18.27 -3.15 -28.79
C ALA A 42 -17.14 -2.24 -29.29
N GLU A 43 -16.16 -2.80 -30.01
CA GLU A 43 -15.07 -2.02 -30.63
C GLU A 43 -15.61 -1.01 -31.65
N ASN A 44 -16.56 -1.43 -32.50
CA ASN A 44 -17.17 -0.53 -33.49
C ASN A 44 -17.99 0.59 -32.81
N MET A 45 -18.72 0.29 -31.73
CA MET A 45 -19.42 1.33 -30.95
C MET A 45 -18.45 2.33 -30.32
N SER A 46 -17.30 1.88 -29.81
CA SER A 46 -16.29 2.77 -29.23
C SER A 46 -15.68 3.72 -30.27
N ARG A 47 -15.56 3.27 -31.54
CA ARG A 47 -15.05 4.07 -32.65
C ARG A 47 -16.07 5.11 -33.10
N ASP A 48 -17.35 4.73 -33.21
CA ASP A 48 -18.43 5.64 -33.61
C ASP A 48 -18.76 6.70 -32.54
N ALA A 49 -18.47 6.42 -31.26
CA ALA A 49 -18.62 7.40 -30.18
C ALA A 49 -17.61 8.56 -30.26
N THR A 50 -16.58 8.47 -31.11
CA THR A 50 -15.61 9.53 -31.37
C THR A 50 -16.20 10.59 -32.31
N VAL A 51 -17.20 11.31 -31.84
CA VAL A 51 -17.69 12.52 -32.53
C VAL A 51 -16.56 13.56 -32.51
N PRO A 52 -16.13 14.11 -33.66
CA PRO A 52 -15.08 15.13 -33.70
C PRO A 52 -15.62 16.42 -33.06
N GLY A 53 -15.21 16.70 -31.83
CA GLY A 53 -15.47 17.99 -31.16
C GLY A 53 -16.09 17.93 -29.76
N SER A 54 -16.24 16.77 -29.12
CA SER A 54 -16.68 16.72 -27.71
C SER A 54 -15.48 16.58 -26.76
N PRO A 55 -15.32 17.47 -25.76
CA PRO A 55 -14.24 17.36 -24.78
C PRO A 55 -14.43 16.10 -23.92
N SER A 56 -13.34 15.34 -23.76
CA SER A 56 -13.31 14.06 -23.04
C SER A 56 -14.02 14.13 -21.68
N PRO A 57 -14.92 13.19 -21.35
CA PRO A 57 -15.50 13.12 -20.03
C PRO A 57 -14.43 12.67 -19.04
N LEU A 58 -14.19 13.52 -18.05
CA LEU A 58 -13.32 13.27 -16.91
C LEU A 58 -13.67 11.93 -16.27
N SER A 59 -12.63 11.11 -16.10
CA SER A 59 -12.56 9.97 -15.19
C SER A 59 -13.40 10.19 -13.93
N LEU A 60 -14.44 9.36 -13.75
CA LEU A 60 -15.26 9.33 -12.54
C LEU A 60 -14.44 8.77 -11.36
N SER A 61 -13.69 9.64 -10.70
CA SER A 61 -13.14 9.38 -9.38
C SER A 61 -14.28 9.39 -8.37
N ARG A 62 -14.62 8.21 -7.82
CA ARG A 62 -15.50 8.07 -6.66
C ARG A 62 -14.87 8.77 -5.45
N GLN A 63 -15.26 10.01 -5.19
CA GLN A 63 -15.00 10.67 -3.92
C GLN A 63 -15.90 10.09 -2.83
N ALA A 64 -15.35 9.21 -1.99
CA ALA A 64 -15.82 9.03 -0.63
C ALA A 64 -15.43 10.28 0.17
N ARG A 65 -16.42 11.10 0.54
CA ARG A 65 -16.21 12.25 1.42
C ARG A 65 -16.07 11.74 2.85
N PHE A 66 -14.88 11.81 3.41
CA PHE A 66 -14.71 11.89 4.86
C PHE A 66 -14.22 13.29 5.23
N ALA A 67 -15.02 13.96 6.05
CA ALA A 67 -14.68 15.22 6.67
C ALA A 67 -13.61 14.96 7.73
N GLY A 68 -12.40 15.44 7.47
CA GLY A 68 -11.31 15.51 8.45
C GLY A 68 -10.85 16.95 8.57
N HIS A 69 -11.22 17.60 9.68
CA HIS A 69 -10.67 18.89 10.06
C HIS A 69 -9.25 18.71 10.59
N SER A 70 -8.27 19.37 9.97
CA SER A 70 -7.09 19.85 10.70
C SER A 70 -6.48 21.07 10.01
N ASN A 71 -6.91 22.25 10.46
CA ASN A 71 -6.07 23.44 10.38
C ASN A 71 -4.88 23.23 11.32
N ARG A 72 -3.67 23.10 10.78
CA ARG A 72 -2.46 23.25 11.59
C ARG A 72 -1.51 24.21 10.88
N GLU A 73 -1.60 25.47 11.28
CA GLU A 73 -0.62 26.51 10.98
C GLU A 73 0.76 26.08 11.52
N SER A 74 1.66 25.68 10.64
CA SER A 74 3.09 25.51 10.94
C SER A 74 3.76 26.88 10.97
N LYS A 75 3.69 27.52 12.14
CA LYS A 75 4.42 28.75 12.44
C LYS A 75 5.90 28.43 12.65
N ILE A 76 6.68 28.66 11.59
CA ILE A 76 8.14 28.65 11.56
C ILE A 76 8.69 29.46 12.74
N ARG A 77 9.40 28.80 13.66
CA ARG A 77 10.29 29.44 14.63
C ARG A 77 11.69 28.91 14.41
N SER A 78 12.49 29.70 13.70
CA SER A 78 13.95 29.62 13.71
C SER A 78 14.44 29.81 15.16
N ILE A 79 15.11 28.82 15.72
CA ILE A 79 15.85 28.97 16.98
C ILE A 79 17.31 28.67 16.70
N LEU A 80 18.09 29.73 16.86
CA LEU A 80 19.55 29.78 16.86
C LEU A 80 20.12 28.80 17.89
N THR A 81 21.05 27.97 17.43
CA THR A 81 22.03 27.26 18.28
C THR A 81 22.90 28.26 19.06
N PRO A 82 23.28 27.90 20.29
CA PRO A 82 24.67 28.13 20.68
C PRO A 82 25.33 26.91 21.35
N ALA A 83 26.56 26.70 20.89
CA ALA A 83 27.76 26.31 21.63
C ALA A 83 27.77 25.08 22.57
N ARG A 84 28.65 24.15 22.19
CA ARG A 84 29.47 23.28 23.04
C ARG A 84 29.73 23.84 24.44
N ASP A 85 29.57 22.97 25.43
CA ASP A 85 30.49 22.94 26.56
C ASP A 85 30.79 21.50 26.97
N THR A 86 32.09 21.23 27.06
CA THR A 86 32.70 19.98 27.52
C THR A 86 32.78 19.95 29.04
N SER A 87 32.38 18.85 29.68
CA SER A 87 33.08 18.39 30.88
C SER A 87 32.82 16.92 31.25
N PRO A 88 33.87 16.21 31.69
CA PRO A 88 33.80 14.85 32.24
C PRO A 88 33.63 14.89 33.77
N GLU A 89 33.01 13.88 34.38
CA GLU A 89 33.54 13.21 35.59
C GLU A 89 32.57 12.19 36.21
N ARG A 90 33.12 11.00 36.45
CA ARG A 90 33.01 10.17 37.67
C ARG A 90 31.66 10.11 38.39
N ARG A 91 31.09 8.90 38.46
CA ARG A 91 30.79 8.32 39.79
C ARG A 91 30.82 6.79 39.79
N ALA A 92 31.60 6.28 40.71
CA ALA A 92 31.78 4.88 41.04
C ALA A 92 30.61 4.33 41.86
N GLY A 93 30.40 3.01 41.71
CA GLY A 93 30.06 2.11 42.81
C GLY A 93 28.58 2.00 43.18
N ILE A 94 28.06 0.78 43.11
CA ILE A 94 27.51 0.06 44.28
C ILE A 94 27.67 -1.44 44.02
N THR A 95 28.43 -2.06 44.90
CA THR A 95 28.52 -3.49 45.14
C THR A 95 27.50 -3.92 46.19
N SER A 96 26.79 -5.03 45.98
CA SER A 96 26.15 -5.87 47.01
C SER A 96 25.92 -7.25 46.36
N ARG A 97 26.63 -8.35 46.64
CA ARG A 97 26.90 -9.14 47.87
C ARG A 97 25.63 -9.65 48.58
N GLY A 98 25.52 -10.98 48.63
CA GLY A 98 24.64 -11.78 49.50
C GLY A 98 23.29 -12.07 48.86
N VAL A 99 22.75 -13.30 48.83
CA VAL A 99 22.71 -14.31 49.89
C VAL A 99 22.57 -15.71 49.27
N ASN A 100 23.31 -16.65 49.86
CA ASN A 100 23.17 -18.09 49.65
C ASN A 100 21.81 -18.57 50.18
N ASP A 101 21.07 -19.36 49.41
CA ASP A 101 19.92 -20.10 49.92
C ASP A 101 20.10 -21.61 49.63
N PRO A 102 20.10 -22.49 50.64
CA PRO A 102 20.33 -23.91 50.46
C PRO A 102 19.01 -24.69 50.29
N MET A 103 19.05 -25.60 49.32
CA MET A 103 18.35 -26.89 49.26
C MET A 103 16.90 -26.97 49.79
N LEU A 104 15.94 -26.97 48.87
CA LEU A 104 14.73 -27.79 49.01
C LEU A 104 14.58 -28.74 47.82
N ARG A 105 14.75 -30.03 48.15
CA ARG A 105 14.52 -31.21 47.32
C ARG A 105 13.06 -31.23 46.86
N SER A 106 12.79 -30.85 45.61
CA SER A 106 11.51 -31.17 44.97
C SER A 106 11.63 -32.49 44.21
N ARG A 107 10.72 -33.41 44.52
CA ARG A 107 10.62 -34.78 44.02
C ARG A 107 10.56 -34.78 42.48
N ARG A 108 11.49 -35.53 41.86
CA ARG A 108 11.41 -35.92 40.45
C ARG A 108 10.18 -36.81 40.24
N THR A 109 9.07 -36.21 39.85
CA THR A 109 8.03 -36.93 39.12
C THR A 109 8.61 -37.31 37.76
N ALA A 110 8.48 -38.58 37.38
CA ALA A 110 9.00 -39.10 36.13
C ALA A 110 8.46 -38.28 34.96
N ALA A 111 9.37 -37.64 34.21
CA ALA A 111 9.01 -36.89 33.02
C ALA A 111 8.36 -37.86 32.01
N PRO A 112 7.18 -37.51 31.45
CA PRO A 112 6.56 -38.31 30.41
C PRO A 112 7.52 -38.44 29.23
N GLN A 113 7.81 -39.68 28.82
CA GLN A 113 8.71 -39.91 27.70
C GLN A 113 8.14 -39.25 26.44
N PRO A 114 8.96 -38.51 25.67
CA PRO A 114 8.53 -37.93 24.41
C PRO A 114 8.12 -39.06 23.47
N ARG A 115 6.82 -39.16 23.20
CA ARG A 115 6.30 -40.04 22.15
C ARG A 115 6.92 -39.58 20.84
N LEU A 116 7.84 -40.37 20.31
CA LEU A 116 8.35 -40.24 18.95
C LEU A 116 7.15 -40.27 18.01
N LYS A 117 6.81 -39.11 17.45
CA LYS A 117 5.73 -39.01 16.47
C LYS A 117 6.13 -39.85 15.25
N PRO A 118 5.21 -40.67 14.71
CA PRO A 118 5.46 -41.43 13.51
C PRO A 118 5.81 -40.48 12.36
N ASN A 119 6.90 -40.83 11.67
CA ASN A 119 7.48 -40.11 10.55
C ASN A 119 6.47 -40.12 9.39
N SER A 120 5.64 -39.08 9.32
CA SER A 120 4.64 -38.92 8.27
C SER A 120 5.24 -38.05 7.18
N ASN A 121 5.79 -38.69 6.14
CA ASN A 121 6.18 -38.06 4.87
C ASN A 121 4.98 -37.52 4.08
N SER A 122 3.88 -37.16 4.75
CA SER A 122 2.72 -36.53 4.15
C SER A 122 3.00 -35.04 4.06
N SER A 123 3.41 -34.58 2.88
CA SER A 123 3.19 -33.23 2.36
C SER A 123 2.92 -32.21 3.48
N GLU A 124 3.97 -31.86 4.23
CA GLU A 124 3.86 -30.94 5.36
C GLU A 124 3.29 -29.63 4.83
N SER A 125 1.98 -29.46 5.03
CA SER A 125 1.34 -28.17 4.95
C SER A 125 2.11 -27.28 5.93
N SER A 126 2.92 -26.39 5.39
CA SER A 126 3.87 -25.54 6.10
C SER A 126 3.13 -24.73 7.17
N ASN A 127 3.12 -25.27 8.39
CA ASN A 127 2.64 -24.57 9.57
C ASN A 127 3.73 -23.58 9.97
N ILE A 128 3.70 -22.39 9.38
CA ILE A 128 4.56 -21.27 9.77
C ILE A 128 4.05 -20.81 11.14
N GLY A 129 4.86 -21.01 12.20
CA GLY A 129 4.48 -20.63 13.57
C GLY A 129 3.26 -21.35 14.14
N GLY A 130 2.87 -22.52 13.59
CA GLY A 130 1.66 -23.23 14.01
C GLY A 130 0.35 -22.70 13.42
N ILE A 131 0.40 -21.60 12.66
CA ILE A 131 -0.75 -21.08 11.92
C ILE A 131 -0.83 -21.82 10.60
N LYS A 132 -2.00 -22.38 10.29
CA LYS A 132 -2.22 -23.01 8.99
C LYS A 132 -2.15 -21.93 7.91
N GLN A 133 -1.36 -22.17 6.85
CA GLN A 133 -1.19 -21.26 5.71
C GLN A 133 -2.51 -20.75 5.11
N GLN A 134 -3.58 -21.57 5.17
CA GLN A 134 -4.92 -21.16 4.73
C GLN A 134 -5.47 -19.92 5.48
N PHE A 135 -5.15 -19.76 6.76
CA PHE A 135 -5.60 -18.60 7.56
C PHE A 135 -4.80 -17.37 7.18
N LEU A 136 -3.49 -17.51 6.95
CA LEU A 136 -2.67 -16.42 6.43
C LEU A 136 -3.16 -15.96 5.06
N LEU A 137 -3.55 -16.88 4.17
CA LEU A 137 -4.13 -16.55 2.87
C LEU A 137 -5.51 -15.88 2.97
N ALA A 138 -6.36 -16.34 3.89
CA ALA A 138 -7.67 -15.71 4.13
C ALA A 138 -7.50 -14.31 4.71
N ALA A 139 -6.64 -14.17 5.73
CA ALA A 139 -6.26 -12.90 6.30
C ALA A 139 -5.70 -12.00 5.19
N ALA A 140 -4.80 -12.50 4.32
CA ALA A 140 -4.18 -11.83 3.17
C ALA A 140 -5.17 -11.30 2.11
N ARG A 141 -6.40 -11.82 2.08
CA ARG A 141 -7.47 -11.34 1.21
C ARG A 141 -8.38 -10.32 1.88
N ALA A 142 -8.49 -10.36 3.21
CA ALA A 142 -9.44 -9.54 3.97
C ALA A 142 -8.97 -8.09 4.17
N VAL A 143 -7.68 -7.90 4.49
CA VAL A 143 -7.07 -6.57 4.66
C VAL A 143 -6.68 -5.98 3.31
N THR A 144 -6.98 -4.70 3.11
CA THR A 144 -6.60 -3.90 1.94
C THR A 144 -5.08 -3.69 1.90
N ASP A 145 -4.53 -3.66 0.70
CA ASP A 145 -3.12 -3.36 0.42
C ASP A 145 -2.90 -1.95 -0.13
N GLU A 146 -3.98 -1.19 -0.33
CA GLU A 146 -3.96 0.20 -0.75
C GLU A 146 -4.33 1.11 0.42
N TYR A 147 -3.49 2.12 0.66
CA TYR A 147 -3.67 3.14 1.69
C TYR A 147 -3.51 4.51 1.04
N GLN A 148 -4.46 5.41 1.28
CA GLN A 148 -4.46 6.75 0.68
C GLN A 148 -4.19 7.80 1.77
N SER A 149 -3.36 8.79 1.43
CA SER A 149 -3.07 9.94 2.28
C SER A 149 -3.02 11.24 1.47
N GLU A 150 -2.71 12.34 2.14
CA GLU A 150 -2.47 13.64 1.50
C GLU A 150 -1.22 13.62 0.62
N ASN A 151 -0.21 12.82 0.99
CA ASN A 151 1.08 12.75 0.29
C ASN A 151 1.02 11.81 -0.93
N GLY A 152 0.13 10.83 -0.94
CA GLY A 152 0.09 9.84 -2.01
C GLY A 152 -0.78 8.62 -1.75
N THR A 153 -0.60 7.63 -2.62
CA THR A 153 -1.21 6.31 -2.47
C THR A 153 -0.13 5.27 -2.27
N TYR A 154 -0.23 4.50 -1.19
CA TYR A 154 0.73 3.49 -0.77
C TYR A 154 0.17 2.10 -1.04
N PHE A 155 0.98 1.27 -1.68
CA PHE A 155 0.67 -0.11 -1.99
C PHE A 155 1.64 -1.02 -1.24
N VAL A 156 1.10 -1.99 -0.50
CA VAL A 156 1.88 -3.00 0.21
C VAL A 156 1.94 -4.28 -0.61
N ARG A 157 3.13 -4.80 -0.91
CA ARG A 157 3.25 -6.08 -1.60
C ARG A 157 2.79 -7.20 -0.66
N LYS A 158 1.83 -8.01 -1.09
CA LYS A 158 1.25 -9.06 -0.24
C LYS A 158 2.22 -10.25 -0.11
N PRO A 159 2.57 -10.68 1.11
CA PRO A 159 3.33 -11.92 1.28
C PRO A 159 2.42 -13.13 0.98
N TYR A 160 3.03 -14.23 0.50
CA TYR A 160 2.39 -15.54 0.30
C TYR A 160 1.28 -15.66 -0.75
N LEU A 161 0.91 -14.60 -1.47
CA LEU A 161 -0.02 -14.74 -2.59
C LEU A 161 0.68 -15.45 -3.77
N ASN A 162 0.02 -16.49 -4.26
CA ASN A 162 0.40 -17.10 -5.54
C ASN A 162 -0.01 -16.15 -6.68
N GLU A 163 0.75 -16.16 -7.78
CA GLU A 163 0.52 -15.32 -8.97
C GLU A 163 -0.90 -15.44 -9.53
N LEU A 164 -1.59 -16.55 -9.25
CA LEU A 164 -2.97 -16.80 -9.69
C LEU A 164 -4.02 -15.96 -8.96
N LEU A 165 -3.65 -15.24 -7.90
CA LEU A 165 -4.57 -14.44 -7.08
C LEU A 165 -4.31 -12.94 -7.17
N ASP A 166 -3.23 -12.54 -7.80
CA ASP A 166 -2.94 -11.11 -8.00
C ASP A 166 -3.71 -10.61 -9.22
N ASP A 167 -4.27 -9.41 -9.06
CA ASP A 167 -4.81 -8.65 -10.19
C ASP A 167 -3.66 -8.35 -11.17
N GLU A 168 -3.94 -8.36 -12.47
CA GLU A 168 -3.00 -7.98 -13.52
C GLU A 168 -2.43 -6.58 -13.27
N ASP A 169 -3.22 -5.67 -12.72
CA ASP A 169 -2.77 -4.32 -12.36
C ASP A 169 -1.76 -4.34 -11.20
N SER A 170 -1.97 -5.20 -10.21
CA SER A 170 -1.02 -5.39 -9.11
C SER A 170 0.30 -5.96 -9.64
N LYS A 171 0.22 -6.99 -10.49
CA LYS A 171 1.39 -7.60 -11.12
C LYS A 171 2.20 -6.57 -11.92
N ARG A 172 1.54 -5.80 -12.79
CA ARG A 172 2.17 -4.72 -13.57
C ARG A 172 2.83 -3.67 -12.68
N ARG A 173 2.17 -3.30 -11.56
CA ARG A 173 2.72 -2.34 -10.60
C ARG A 173 4.04 -2.83 -10.00
N TRP A 174 4.10 -4.10 -9.59
CA TRP A 174 5.30 -4.67 -8.98
C TRP A 174 6.40 -5.00 -10.00
N GLU A 175 6.03 -5.36 -11.23
CA GLU A 175 7.00 -5.51 -12.32
C GLU A 175 7.65 -4.17 -12.70
N ALA A 176 6.87 -3.08 -12.69
CA ALA A 176 7.37 -1.75 -13.03
C ALA A 176 8.14 -1.09 -11.88
N ASN A 177 7.67 -1.25 -10.63
CA ASN A 177 8.15 -0.46 -9.49
C ASN A 177 8.78 -1.29 -8.36
N GLY A 178 8.63 -2.62 -8.35
CA GLY A 178 9.19 -3.50 -7.32
C GLY A 178 10.71 -3.61 -7.39
N VAL A 179 11.37 -3.75 -6.24
CA VAL A 179 12.84 -3.87 -6.17
C VAL A 179 13.25 -5.33 -6.40
N LEU A 180 12.60 -6.25 -5.70
CA LEU A 180 12.85 -7.68 -5.77
C LEU A 180 11.98 -8.34 -6.85
N ASP A 181 12.56 -9.30 -7.56
CA ASP A 181 11.79 -10.19 -8.41
C ASP A 181 10.77 -10.99 -7.56
N GLN A 182 9.64 -11.37 -8.15
CA GLN A 182 8.57 -12.13 -7.49
C GLN A 182 9.10 -13.41 -6.82
N VAL A 183 10.06 -14.10 -7.44
CA VAL A 183 10.66 -15.33 -6.90
C VAL A 183 11.51 -15.03 -5.67
N GLU A 184 12.27 -13.94 -5.67
CA GLU A 184 13.10 -13.53 -4.54
C GLU A 184 12.25 -12.98 -3.40
N TYR A 185 11.29 -12.13 -3.73
CA TYR A 185 10.34 -11.56 -2.78
C TYR A 185 9.60 -12.66 -2.01
N LYS A 186 9.05 -13.67 -2.69
CA LYS A 186 8.35 -14.80 -2.05
C LYS A 186 9.21 -15.58 -1.04
N LYS A 187 10.54 -15.60 -1.22
CA LYS A 187 11.46 -16.28 -0.28
C LYS A 187 11.72 -15.46 0.97
N LYS A 188 11.68 -14.13 0.85
CA LYS A 188 12.03 -13.19 1.92
C LYS A 188 10.82 -12.68 2.69
N ALA A 189 9.70 -12.48 2.01
CA ALA A 189 8.52 -11.82 2.53
C ALA A 189 7.88 -12.62 3.67
N ASP A 190 7.77 -11.96 4.83
CA ASP A 190 7.22 -12.49 6.06
C ASP A 190 6.34 -11.44 6.75
N ILE A 191 5.12 -11.81 7.09
CA ILE A 191 4.18 -10.91 7.75
C ILE A 191 4.57 -10.58 9.19
N PHE A 192 5.37 -11.44 9.82
CA PHE A 192 5.91 -11.21 11.15
C PHE A 192 7.14 -10.27 11.15
N SER A 193 7.69 -9.97 9.97
CA SER A 193 8.84 -9.09 9.80
C SER A 193 8.47 -7.97 8.83
N PRO A 194 8.02 -6.80 9.33
CA PRO A 194 7.63 -5.67 8.47
C PRO A 194 8.71 -5.31 7.44
N ASP A 195 9.97 -5.34 7.85
CA ASP A 195 11.16 -5.05 7.02
C ASP A 195 11.32 -5.98 5.81
N SER A 196 10.62 -7.11 5.76
CA SER A 196 10.65 -8.01 4.60
C SER A 196 9.67 -7.61 3.49
N LEU A 197 8.74 -6.69 3.77
CA LEU A 197 7.71 -6.26 2.83
C LEU A 197 8.18 -5.05 2.02
N GLU A 198 7.77 -5.03 0.75
CA GLU A 198 7.98 -3.90 -0.14
C GLU A 198 6.76 -2.98 -0.15
N ILE A 199 7.02 -1.68 -0.12
CA ILE A 199 6.01 -0.63 -0.27
C ILE A 199 6.33 0.17 -1.53
N VAL A 200 5.31 0.44 -2.33
CA VAL A 200 5.35 1.41 -3.43
C VAL A 200 4.42 2.56 -3.08
N ALA A 201 4.96 3.76 -2.98
CA ALA A 201 4.21 5.00 -2.81
C ALA A 201 4.16 5.75 -4.13
N ILE A 202 2.96 6.07 -4.61
CA ILE A 202 2.72 6.96 -5.74
C ILE A 202 2.41 8.35 -5.17
N VAL A 203 3.30 9.30 -5.38
CA VAL A 203 3.22 10.65 -4.81
C VAL A 203 2.13 11.45 -5.49
N ALA A 204 1.23 12.05 -4.70
CA ALA A 204 0.06 12.77 -5.20
C ALA A 204 0.43 14.03 -6.01
N GLY A 205 1.57 14.65 -5.71
CA GLY A 205 1.99 15.91 -6.31
C GLY A 205 2.32 15.81 -7.80
N ASP A 206 3.24 14.93 -8.15
CA ASP A 206 3.79 14.82 -9.50
C ASP A 206 3.68 13.40 -10.10
N GLY A 207 3.07 12.45 -9.38
CA GLY A 207 2.98 11.05 -9.78
C GLY A 207 4.31 10.30 -9.73
N SER A 208 5.35 10.87 -9.12
CA SER A 208 6.60 10.14 -8.89
C SER A 208 6.38 8.95 -7.96
N VAL A 209 7.34 8.03 -7.97
CA VAL A 209 7.25 6.76 -7.25
C VAL A 209 8.38 6.67 -6.26
N LEU A 210 8.06 6.38 -5.00
CA LEU A 210 9.00 5.97 -3.98
C LEU A 210 8.81 4.49 -3.68
N THR A 211 9.90 3.73 -3.65
CA THR A 211 9.88 2.33 -3.24
C THR A 211 10.70 2.15 -1.97
N LEU A 212 10.08 1.55 -0.97
CA LEU A 212 10.70 1.12 0.27
C LEU A 212 10.83 -0.42 0.25
N ASN A 213 12.03 -0.91 0.50
CA ASN A 213 12.30 -2.34 0.67
C ASN A 213 13.28 -2.55 1.83
N ASP A 214 13.40 -3.79 2.30
CA ASP A 214 14.22 -4.14 3.46
C ASP A 214 13.82 -3.29 4.69
N ALA A 215 14.70 -3.11 5.68
CA ALA A 215 14.38 -2.28 6.84
C ALA A 215 14.06 -0.83 6.45
N SER A 216 14.89 -0.25 5.58
CA SER A 216 14.96 1.20 5.34
C SER A 216 15.61 1.54 4.00
N ARG A 217 15.61 0.62 3.03
CA ARG A 217 16.17 0.90 1.70
C ARG A 217 15.16 1.65 0.85
N VAL A 218 15.56 2.81 0.35
CA VAL A 218 14.69 3.68 -0.45
C VAL A 218 15.27 3.93 -1.83
N ARG A 219 14.39 3.94 -2.82
CA ARG A 219 14.63 4.57 -4.13
C ARG A 219 13.45 5.43 -4.54
N HIS A 220 13.73 6.52 -5.23
CA HIS A 220 12.74 7.44 -5.78
C HIS A 220 12.94 7.56 -7.28
N GLY A 221 11.85 7.63 -8.04
CA GLY A 221 11.92 7.77 -9.48
C GLY A 221 10.74 8.56 -10.00
N ARG A 222 11.00 9.44 -10.96
CA ARG A 222 9.96 10.19 -11.67
C ARG A 222 9.72 9.55 -13.03
N PRO A 223 8.46 9.29 -13.43
CA PRO A 223 8.18 8.86 -14.79
C PRO A 223 8.56 10.00 -15.75
N ASP A 224 9.57 9.76 -16.58
CA ASP A 224 9.84 10.62 -17.74
C ASP A 224 8.92 10.19 -18.89
N GLY A 225 8.53 11.11 -19.77
CA GLY A 225 7.45 10.91 -20.76
C GLY A 225 7.59 9.66 -21.64
N ASP A 226 8.79 9.07 -21.72
CA ASP A 226 9.12 7.84 -22.43
C ASP A 226 8.89 6.53 -21.62
N GLN A 227 8.15 6.60 -20.50
CA GLN A 227 7.83 5.47 -19.60
C GLN A 227 9.04 4.85 -18.87
N THR A 228 10.27 5.29 -19.15
CA THR A 228 11.45 4.89 -18.40
C THR A 228 11.59 5.76 -17.15
N ILE A 229 11.55 5.13 -15.98
CA ILE A 229 11.74 5.83 -14.71
C ILE A 229 13.24 5.93 -14.41
N ALA A 230 13.75 7.16 -14.27
CA ALA A 230 15.10 7.39 -13.78
C ALA A 230 15.11 7.27 -12.26
N TRP A 231 15.70 6.18 -11.74
CA TRP A 231 15.74 5.89 -10.31
C TRP A 231 16.95 6.52 -9.62
N THR A 232 16.68 7.29 -8.56
CA THR A 232 17.65 7.71 -7.55
C THR A 232 17.59 6.72 -6.39
N VAL A 233 18.71 6.06 -6.10
CA VAL A 233 18.80 5.06 -5.02
C VAL A 233 19.51 5.69 -3.83
N PHE A 234 18.84 5.73 -2.67
CA PHE A 234 19.41 6.29 -1.45
C PHE A 234 20.13 5.23 -0.61
N GLY A 235 19.72 3.96 -0.71
CA GLY A 235 20.28 2.90 0.15
C GLY A 235 19.61 2.90 1.52
N ASN A 236 20.31 2.47 2.58
CA ASN A 236 19.78 2.41 3.94
C ASN A 236 19.73 3.83 4.55
N VAL A 237 18.53 4.39 4.63
CA VAL A 237 18.31 5.78 5.07
C VAL A 237 18.68 5.99 6.55
N GLU A 238 18.36 5.03 7.41
CA GLU A 238 18.69 5.06 8.85
C GLU A 238 20.20 5.09 9.12
N GLU A 239 21.01 4.51 8.23
CA GLU A 239 22.48 4.52 8.36
C GLU A 239 23.13 5.79 7.79
N LEU A 240 22.44 6.48 6.87
CA LEU A 240 22.98 7.61 6.13
C LEU A 240 22.95 8.93 6.92
N ASP A 241 22.05 9.05 7.91
CA ASP A 241 21.84 10.25 8.74
C ASP A 241 21.79 11.53 7.90
N LYS A 242 21.06 11.46 6.77
CA LYS A 242 20.92 12.54 5.79
C LYS A 242 19.48 12.59 5.28
N ASP A 243 18.98 13.80 5.14
CA ASP A 243 17.68 14.07 4.54
C ASP A 243 17.63 13.54 3.11
N LEU A 244 16.50 12.92 2.75
CA LEU A 244 16.23 12.43 1.40
C LEU A 244 16.04 13.56 0.39
N GLY A 245 15.63 14.73 0.88
CA GLY A 245 15.52 15.97 0.12
C GLY A 245 14.08 16.38 -0.17
N CYS A 246 13.93 17.56 -0.79
CA CYS A 246 12.64 18.11 -1.18
C CYS A 246 12.48 18.09 -2.71
N ILE A 247 11.25 17.90 -3.17
CA ILE A 247 10.91 17.96 -4.60
C ILE A 247 9.86 19.05 -4.81
N MET A 248 10.20 19.99 -5.68
CA MET A 248 9.28 21.02 -6.15
C MET A 248 8.48 20.52 -7.35
N TYR A 249 7.18 20.78 -7.36
CA TYR A 249 6.28 20.44 -8.45
C TYR A 249 5.25 21.56 -8.67
N ILE A 250 4.61 21.53 -9.84
CA ILE A 250 3.50 22.43 -10.18
C ILE A 250 2.22 21.61 -10.12
N ASP A 251 1.28 22.03 -9.28
CA ASP A 251 0.01 21.33 -9.15
C ASP A 251 -0.94 21.59 -10.33
N GLY A 252 -2.09 20.93 -10.35
CA GLY A 252 -3.11 21.12 -11.39
C GLY A 252 -3.68 22.55 -11.48
N ASN A 253 -3.42 23.41 -10.49
CA ASN A 253 -3.83 24.82 -10.49
C ASN A 253 -2.71 25.76 -10.97
N GLY A 254 -1.55 25.22 -11.35
CA GLY A 254 -0.38 26.01 -11.72
C GLY A 254 0.37 26.60 -10.53
N MET A 255 0.10 26.14 -9.30
CA MET A 255 0.80 26.61 -8.11
C MET A 255 2.04 25.75 -7.86
N GLU A 256 3.16 26.41 -7.60
CA GLU A 256 4.37 25.76 -7.11
C GLU A 256 4.13 25.24 -5.69
N LYS A 257 4.43 23.97 -5.49
CA LYS A 257 4.37 23.27 -4.21
C LYS A 257 5.63 22.43 -4.06
N GLU A 258 5.89 22.02 -2.83
CA GLU A 258 6.97 21.09 -2.51
C GLU A 258 6.45 19.99 -1.60
N TYR A 259 7.11 18.84 -1.64
CA TYR A 259 6.96 17.77 -0.65
C TYR A 259 8.34 17.27 -0.22
N LEU A 260 8.40 16.73 1.00
CA LEU A 260 9.60 16.15 1.58
C LEU A 260 9.58 14.63 1.36
N LEU A 261 10.68 14.09 0.82
CA LEU A 261 10.79 12.63 0.65
C LEU A 261 10.83 11.89 1.98
N ASP A 262 11.36 12.53 3.02
CA ASP A 262 11.40 12.03 4.39
C ASP A 262 9.99 11.78 4.95
N GLU A 263 9.03 12.68 4.69
CA GLU A 263 7.64 12.51 5.13
C GLU A 263 6.97 11.31 4.46
N ILE A 264 7.23 11.10 3.17
CA ILE A 264 6.70 9.97 2.39
C ILE A 264 7.34 8.65 2.87
N TYR A 265 8.64 8.68 3.19
CA TYR A 265 9.36 7.54 3.76
C TYR A 265 8.78 7.10 5.10
N GLU A 266 8.61 8.04 6.03
CA GLU A 266 8.03 7.78 7.36
C GLU A 266 6.60 7.21 7.24
N GLU A 267 5.81 7.77 6.33
CA GLU A 267 4.45 7.28 6.08
C GLU A 267 4.44 5.88 5.43
N ALA A 268 5.40 5.58 4.56
CA ALA A 268 5.57 4.24 3.99
C ALA A 268 5.93 3.20 5.07
N ILE A 269 6.79 3.56 6.03
CA ILE A 269 7.11 2.70 7.19
C ILE A 269 5.85 2.47 8.04
N ALA A 270 5.15 3.54 8.41
CA ALA A 270 3.94 3.45 9.21
C ALA A 270 2.86 2.59 8.52
N THR A 271 2.73 2.71 7.20
CA THR A 271 1.82 1.89 6.39
C THR A 271 2.18 0.42 6.45
N ARG A 272 3.48 0.09 6.32
CA ARG A 272 4.01 -1.27 6.41
C ARG A 272 3.72 -1.93 7.76
N GLU A 273 3.96 -1.21 8.85
CA GLU A 273 3.70 -1.69 10.21
C GLU A 273 2.21 -1.86 10.49
N THR A 274 1.40 -0.90 10.04
CA THR A 274 -0.06 -0.94 10.16
C THR A 274 -0.63 -2.13 9.41
N TYR A 275 -0.13 -2.42 8.21
CA TYR A 275 -0.52 -3.57 7.42
C TYR A 275 -0.22 -4.90 8.13
N CYS A 276 1.01 -5.09 8.63
CA CYS A 276 1.39 -6.28 9.40
C CYS A 276 0.51 -6.44 10.64
N SER A 277 0.31 -5.37 11.42
CA SER A 277 -0.51 -5.38 12.63
C SER A 277 -1.97 -5.74 12.33
N SER A 278 -2.54 -5.15 11.27
CA SER A 278 -3.92 -5.43 10.85
C SER A 278 -4.11 -6.88 10.44
N ARG A 279 -3.10 -7.49 9.80
CA ARG A 279 -3.14 -8.88 9.35
C ARG A 279 -2.97 -9.90 10.47
N LEU A 280 -2.14 -9.59 11.47
CA LEU A 280 -1.98 -10.46 12.64
C LEU A 280 -3.23 -10.45 13.52
N SER A 281 -4.04 -9.40 13.44
CA SER A 281 -5.30 -9.25 14.18
C SER A 281 -6.51 -9.90 13.49
N ALA A 282 -6.47 -10.04 12.15
CA ALA A 282 -7.56 -10.56 11.33
C ALA A 282 -7.61 -12.10 11.30
#